data_AF-A0A4R5DRM6-F1
#
_entry.id   AF-A0A4R5DRM6-F1
#
_cell.length_a   1.000
_cell.length_b   1.000
_cell.length_c   1.000
_cell.angle_alpha   90.00
_cell.angle_beta   90.00
_cell.angle_gamma   90.00
#
_symmetry.space_group_name_H-M   'P 1'
#
loop_
_entity.id
_entity.type
_entity.pdbx_description
1 polymer ?
#
loop_
_entity_poly.entity_id
_entity_poly.type
_entity_poly.pdbx_seq_one_letter_code
_entity_poly.pdbx_strand_id
1 'polypeptide(L)' 'MFRKIFVAESASQLTINLPMEYLHKGIEVIAFEVEEDFNSVALAKKTAARNAIQFFKTLQIDMSDFKFDRDEANKR' A
#
# COMPACT_ATOMS: atom_id res chain seq x y z
N MET A 1 -13.07 -6.30 -6.80
CA MET A 1 -12.80 -7.04 -5.54
C MET A 1 -13.36 -6.20 -4.40
N PHE A 2 -14.56 -6.51 -3.90
CA PHE A 2 -15.21 -5.72 -2.84
C PHE A 2 -14.77 -6.24 -1.47
N ARG A 3 -13.65 -5.72 -0.95
CA ARG A 3 -13.18 -6.02 0.40
C ARG A 3 -13.51 -4.82 1.30
N LYS A 4 -14.26 -5.06 2.38
CA LYS A 4 -14.52 -4.06 3.42
C LYS A 4 -13.91 -4.56 4.73
N ILE A 5 -13.04 -3.75 5.34
CA ILE A 5 -12.34 -4.07 6.58
C ILE A 5 -12.98 -3.23 7.68
N PHE A 6 -13.31 -3.86 8.81
CA PHE A 6 -13.79 -3.19 10.00
C PHE A 6 -12.78 -3.44 11.11
N VAL A 7 -12.38 -2.38 11.81
CA VAL A 7 -11.47 -2.45 12.96
C VAL A 7 -12.25 -1.89 14.14
N ALA A 8 -12.48 -2.71 15.17
CA ALA A 8 -13.14 -2.30 16.39
C ALA A 8 -12.07 -2.03 17.45
N GLU A 9 -11.88 -0.76 17.82
CA GLU A 9 -10.82 -0.35 18.76
C GLU A 9 -11.19 -0.62 20.23
N SER A 10 -12.48 -0.60 20.57
CA SER A 10 -12.97 -0.89 21.92
C SER A 10 -14.45 -1.25 21.91
N ALA A 11 -14.78 -2.48 21.51
CA ALA A 11 -16.14 -2.99 21.64
C ALA A 11 -16.14 -4.48 21.95
N SER A 12 -16.92 -4.89 22.96
CA SER A 12 -17.22 -6.29 23.23
C SER A 12 -18.09 -6.92 22.14
N GLN A 13 -18.73 -6.09 21.31
CA GLN A 13 -19.61 -6.52 20.23
C GLN A 13 -19.48 -5.59 19.02
N LEU A 14 -19.27 -6.15 17.84
CA LEU A 14 -19.27 -5.44 16.56
C LEU A 14 -20.52 -5.82 15.76
N THR A 15 -21.36 -4.84 15.46
CA THR A 15 -22.52 -5.01 14.58
C THR A 15 -22.23 -4.40 13.21
N ILE A 16 -22.33 -5.20 12.15
CA ILE A 16 -22.08 -4.76 10.77
C ILE A 16 -23.41 -4.78 10.01
N ASN A 17 -23.86 -3.60 9.57
CA ASN A 17 -24.99 -3.51 8.66
C ASN A 17 -24.55 -3.82 7.23
N LEU A 18 -25.11 -4.88 6.68
CA LEU A 18 -24.83 -5.30 5.30
C LEU A 18 -25.78 -4.58 4.32
N PRO A 19 -25.27 -4.13 3.16
CA PRO A 19 -26.12 -3.58 2.11
C PRO A 19 -27.14 -4.62 1.61
N MET A 20 -28.33 -4.15 1.20
CA MET A 20 -29.40 -5.04 0.70
C MET A 20 -28.98 -5.87 -0.51
N GLU A 21 -27.98 -5.43 -1.27
CA GLU A 21 -27.44 -6.15 -2.43
C GLU A 21 -26.81 -7.52 -2.07
N TYR A 22 -26.51 -7.75 -0.78
CA TYR A 22 -25.99 -9.01 -0.26
C TYR A 22 -27.07 -9.89 0.38
N LEU A 23 -28.33 -9.46 0.36
CA LEU A 23 -29.46 -10.26 0.83
C LEU A 23 -29.55 -11.55 0.00
N HIS A 24 -29.71 -12.69 0.67
CA HIS A 24 -29.72 -14.03 0.09
C HIS A 24 -28.42 -14.51 -0.57
N LYS A 25 -27.30 -13.81 -0.39
CA LYS A 25 -25.97 -14.27 -0.82
C LYS A 25 -25.22 -14.92 0.35
N GLY A 26 -24.40 -15.92 0.05
CA GLY A 26 -23.47 -16.49 1.03
C GLY A 26 -22.42 -15.45 1.42
N ILE A 27 -22.22 -15.25 2.71
CA ILE A 27 -21.26 -14.29 3.26
C ILE A 27 -20.26 -15.06 4.10
N GLU A 28 -18.98 -14.85 3.82
CA GLU A 28 -17.88 -15.37 4.62
C GLU A 28 -17.30 -14.25 5.46
N VAL A 29 -17.15 -14.50 6.76
CA VAL A 29 -16.55 -13.56 7.71
C VAL A 29 -15.23 -14.15 8.18
N ILE A 30 -14.13 -13.47 7.87
CA ILE A 30 -12.79 -13.83 8.31
C ILE A 30 -12.37 -12.83 9.38
N ALA A 31 -12.30 -13.28 10.64
CA ALA A 31 -11.82 -12.49 11.76
C ALA A 31 -10.40 -12.95 12.14
N PHE A 32 -9.52 -11.99 12.39
CA PHE A 32 -8.16 -12.22 12.83
C PHE A 32 -7.79 -11.15 13.85
N GLU A 33 -7.02 -11.54 14.85
CA GLU A 33 -6.40 -10.59 15.78
C GLU A 33 -5.30 -9.85 15.03
N VAL A 34 -5.32 -8.52 15.12
CA VAL A 34 -4.28 -7.68 14.53
C VAL A 34 -3.47 -7.12 15.68
N GLU A 35 -2.28 -7.67 15.89
CA GLU A 35 -1.33 -7.18 16.89
C GLU A 35 -0.64 -5.87 16.45
N GLU A 36 -0.76 -5.49 15.17
CA GLU A 36 -0.14 -4.30 14.61
C GLU A 36 -1.04 -3.06 14.73
N ASP A 37 -0.56 -2.03 15.42
CA ASP A 37 -1.17 -0.70 15.41
C ASP A 37 -1.19 -0.18 13.96
N PHE A 38 -2.35 -0.17 13.31
CA PHE A 38 -2.52 0.27 11.93
C PHE A 38 -1.99 1.69 11.69
N ASN A 39 -1.97 2.53 12.73
CA ASN A 39 -1.37 3.86 12.66
C ASN A 39 0.15 3.76 12.48
N SER A 40 0.81 2.85 13.18
CA SER A 40 2.25 2.63 13.09
C SER A 40 2.67 2.13 11.70
N VAL A 41 1.88 1.23 11.09
CA VAL A 41 2.14 0.68 9.75
C VAL A 41 1.92 1.73 8.66
N ALA A 42 0.85 2.52 8.77
CA ALA A 42 0.59 3.63 7.86
C ALA A 42 1.67 4.72 7.95
N LEU A 43 2.12 5.02 9.18
CA LEU A 43 3.23 5.94 9.42
C LEU A 43 4.50 5.39 8.77
N ALA A 44 4.88 4.14 9.06
CA ALA A 44 6.07 3.48 8.53
C ALA A 44 6.14 3.49 7.00
N LYS A 45 5.01 3.18 6.32
CA LYS A 45 4.93 3.27 4.85
C LYS A 45 5.16 4.69 4.33
N LYS A 46 4.60 5.69 5.01
CA LYS A 46 4.76 7.10 4.64
C LYS A 46 6.21 7.57 4.86
N THR A 47 6.85 7.15 5.94
CA THR A 47 8.26 7.45 6.22
C THR A 47 9.18 6.78 5.21
N ALA A 48 8.94 5.51 4.87
CA ALA A 48 9.71 4.78 3.87
C ALA A 48 9.62 5.44 2.49
N ALA A 49 8.42 5.84 2.05
CA ALA A 49 8.24 6.56 0.79
C ALA A 49 8.97 7.91 0.78
N ARG A 50 8.92 8.66 1.89
CA ARG A 50 9.62 9.94 2.03
C ARG A 50 11.14 9.77 1.96
N ASN A 51 11.67 8.74 2.62
CA ASN A 51 13.11 8.43 2.62
C ASN A 51 13.58 8.00 1.22
N ALA A 52 12.81 7.18 0.51
CA ALA A 52 13.11 6.80 -0.86
C ALA A 52 13.17 8.03 -1.78
N ILE A 53 12.20 8.94 -1.70
CA ILE A 53 12.20 10.19 -2.48
C ILE A 53 13.44 11.04 -2.17
N GLN A 54 13.85 11.16 -0.90
CA GLN A 54 15.05 11.90 -0.53
C GLN A 54 16.32 11.23 -1.07
N PHE A 55 16.43 9.91 -0.98
CA PHE A 55 17.56 9.16 -1.52
C PHE A 55 17.71 9.36 -3.03
N PHE A 56 16.62 9.30 -3.79
CA PHE A 56 16.68 9.55 -5.24
C PHE A 56 16.97 11.02 -5.59
N LYS A 57 16.60 11.97 -4.73
CA LYS A 57 17.02 13.38 -4.89
C LYS A 57 18.52 13.57 -4.72
N THR A 58 19.16 12.80 -3.82
CA THR A 58 20.62 12.89 -3.61
C THR A 58 21.44 12.25 -4.73
N LEU A 59 20.83 11.35 -5.52
CA LEU A 59 21.49 10.63 -6.62
C LEU A 59 21.12 11.20 -8.01
N GLN A 60 20.76 12.48 -8.09
CA GLN A 60 20.55 13.11 -9.38
C GLN A 60 21.90 13.31 -10.09
N ILE A 61 22.20 12.42 -11.03
CA ILE A 61 23.29 12.57 -11.99
C ILE A 61 22.75 13.43 -13.13
N ASP A 62 23.46 14.51 -13.45
CA ASP A 62 23.12 15.35 -14.60
C ASP A 62 23.32 14.55 -15.89
N MET A 63 22.20 14.25 -16.55
CA MET A 63 22.15 13.53 -17.82
C MET A 63 21.79 14.44 -18.99
N SER A 64 21.80 15.76 -18.79
CA SER A 64 21.38 16.72 -19.83
C SER A 64 22.20 16.58 -21.12
N ASP A 65 23.48 16.22 -21.00
CA ASP A 65 24.39 15.97 -22.12
C ASP A 65 24.53 14.48 -22.49
N PHE A 66 23.84 13.58 -21.79
CA PHE A 66 23.92 12.15 -22.07
C PHE A 66 22.98 11.76 -23.21
N LYS A 67 23.56 11.40 -24.36
CA LYS A 67 22.84 10.68 -25.42
C LYS A 67 23.17 9.20 -25.36
N PHE A 68 22.17 8.38 -25.06
CA PHE A 68 22.30 6.94 -25.16
C PHE A 68 22.41 6.53 -26.64
N ASP A 69 23.59 6.07 -27.05
CA ASP A 69 23.82 5.50 -28.38
C ASP A 69 23.63 3.97 -28.36
N ARG A 70 22.53 3.53 -28.98
CA ARG A 70 22.20 2.09 -29.10
C ARG A 70 23.20 1.32 -29.96
N ASP A 71 23.83 1.98 -30.92
CA ASP A 71 24.75 1.34 -31.85
C ASP A 71 26.13 1.14 -31.22
N GLU A 72 26.51 1.99 -30.25
CA GLU A 72 27.69 1.79 -29.41
C GLU A 72 27.51 0.60 -28.46
N ALA A 73 26.33 0.48 -27.82
CA ALA A 73 26.04 -0.58 -26.86
C ALA A 73 25.97 -1.98 -27.48
N ASN A 74 25.65 -2.09 -28.77
CA ASN A 74 25.50 -3.35 -29.50
C ASN A 74 26.79 -3.80 -30.23
N LYS A 75 27.90 -3.03 -30.16
CA LYS A 75 29.19 -3.38 -30.79
C LYS A 75 30.14 -4.18 -29.89
N ARG A 76 29.59 -5.03 -29.01
CA ARG A 76 30.37 -5.98 -28.21
C ARG A 76 30.27 -7.39 -28.77
#